data_AF-A0A1A8AT84-F1
#
_entry.id   AF-A0A1A8AT84-F1
#
_cell.length_a   1.000
_cell.length_b   1.000
_cell.length_c   1.000
_cell.angle_alpha   90.00
_cell.angle_beta   90.00
_cell.angle_gamma   90.00
#
_symmetry.space_group_name_H-M   'P 1'
#
loop_
_entity.id
_entity.type
_entity.pdbx_description
1 polymer ?
#
loop_
_entity_poly.entity_id
_entity_poly.type
_entity_poly.pdbx_seq_one_letter_code
_entity_poly.pdbx_strand_id
1 'polypeptide(L)'
;MCEGPSTLSGPIPPDPSLCPQFYRRPSSARGRLEGNHDKPLALFLGPLAPDPVLYPDCYSAHTLIQRPRINPNATHILEHGRKGLVGELLKLDGVSVTPVPKQKQKVQDFRKENVRRLREIQKRCKEQEAERAQSGPVPVKALWTSSKYQNTPSKVMAHLEVSSPAVKPQCQNFLKAHSNCSSASPSKSSPVVVQHPASCSSTQDPDLKLQVQGQAIDFIKHNARSAGKTVVRRSQSLTNLRENPVPSAIKGQVPQYLVERKEQWRKEKEEKRRNTPDPTVPAGHTLMPENERQETLKTLKSTHRSLVTELLSLPLKADNLSVRSHRTYLDYRLSEIEEAIKIFSRDKVYVKNDS
;
A
#
# COMPACT_ATOMS: atom_id res chain seq x y z
N MET A 1 63.61 28.76 11.26
CA MET A 1 64.14 29.63 10.19
C MET A 1 64.15 28.79 8.93
N CYS A 2 63.09 28.88 8.12
CA CYS A 2 63.01 28.15 6.86
C CYS A 2 63.58 29.04 5.76
N GLU A 3 64.85 28.85 5.41
CA GLU A 3 65.41 29.40 4.18
C GLU A 3 65.46 28.28 3.14
N GLY A 4 64.63 28.41 2.10
CA GLY A 4 64.69 27.57 0.90
C GLY A 4 64.89 28.48 -0.31
N PRO A 5 65.87 28.20 -1.19
CA PRO A 5 66.15 29.04 -2.35
C PRO A 5 65.05 28.94 -3.43
N SER A 6 64.67 30.10 -3.95
CA SER A 6 63.68 30.29 -5.00
C SER A 6 64.14 29.70 -6.34
N THR A 7 63.35 28.81 -6.93
CA THR A 7 63.56 28.26 -8.28
C THR A 7 62.36 28.58 -9.18
N LEU A 8 62.13 29.87 -9.42
CA LEU A 8 61.21 30.34 -10.45
C LEU A 8 62.01 30.83 -11.65
N SER A 9 62.60 29.88 -12.39
CA SER A 9 63.07 30.12 -13.75
C SER A 9 62.55 29.00 -14.64
N GLY A 10 61.41 29.26 -15.29
CA GLY A 10 60.87 28.43 -16.36
C GLY A 10 61.16 29.09 -17.71
N PRO A 11 61.17 28.32 -18.81
CA PRO A 11 61.39 28.86 -20.15
C PRO A 11 60.34 29.92 -20.51
N ILE A 12 60.76 30.95 -21.24
CA ILE A 12 59.87 32.01 -21.76
C ILE A 12 58.75 31.34 -22.56
N PRO A 13 57.48 31.58 -22.24
CA PRO A 13 56.38 30.91 -22.91
C PRO A 13 56.28 31.41 -24.36
N PRO A 14 55.95 30.53 -25.33
CA PRO A 14 56.00 30.84 -26.76
C PRO A 14 54.99 31.94 -27.14
N ASP A 15 55.30 32.72 -28.17
CA ASP A 15 54.44 33.82 -28.64
C ASP A 15 52.99 33.31 -28.91
N PRO A 16 51.97 33.94 -28.29
CA PRO A 16 50.58 33.52 -28.44
C PRO A 16 50.05 33.63 -29.88
N SER A 17 50.70 34.40 -30.75
CA SER A 17 50.35 34.48 -32.18
C SER A 17 50.75 33.22 -32.97
N LEU A 18 51.84 32.56 -32.56
CA LEU A 18 52.40 31.40 -33.25
C LEU A 18 51.83 30.06 -32.73
N CYS A 19 51.30 30.06 -31.50
CA CYS A 19 50.87 28.84 -30.80
C CYS A 19 49.55 29.02 -30.02
N PRO A 20 48.43 29.37 -30.68
CA PRO A 20 47.16 29.71 -30.01
C PRO A 20 46.53 28.54 -29.24
N GLN A 21 46.90 27.29 -29.54
CA GLN A 21 46.35 26.12 -28.87
C GLN A 21 46.86 25.94 -27.42
N PHE A 22 48.08 26.39 -27.11
CA PHE A 22 48.65 26.29 -25.76
C PHE A 22 48.04 27.31 -24.80
N TYR A 23 47.46 28.39 -25.32
CA TYR A 23 46.76 29.42 -24.56
C TYR A 23 45.23 29.26 -24.60
N ARG A 24 44.73 28.18 -25.22
CA ARG A 24 43.31 27.90 -25.32
C ARG A 24 42.77 27.50 -23.95
N ARG A 25 42.06 28.42 -23.30
CA ARG A 25 41.47 28.21 -21.97
C ARG A 25 40.46 27.05 -22.02
N PRO A 26 40.53 26.07 -21.11
CA PRO A 26 39.59 24.94 -21.07
C PRO A 26 38.16 25.43 -20.82
N SER A 27 37.18 24.74 -21.42
CA SER A 27 35.76 25.11 -21.44
C SER A 27 35.15 25.33 -20.05
N SER A 28 35.71 24.69 -19.02
CA SER A 28 35.30 24.83 -17.62
C SER A 28 35.71 26.16 -16.97
N ALA A 29 36.73 26.84 -17.50
CA ALA A 29 37.25 28.10 -16.97
C ALA A 29 36.73 29.35 -17.71
N ARG A 30 35.77 29.19 -18.63
CA ARG A 30 35.13 30.26 -19.40
C ARG A 30 34.03 30.99 -18.60
N GLY A 31 34.22 31.08 -17.28
CA GLY A 31 33.25 31.65 -16.35
C GLY A 31 33.36 33.18 -16.29
N ARG A 32 32.24 33.84 -16.61
CA ARG A 32 31.78 35.13 -16.08
C ARG A 32 32.06 36.43 -16.85
N LEU A 33 32.91 36.48 -17.88
CA LEU A 33 33.18 37.76 -18.58
C LEU A 33 33.13 37.76 -20.13
N GLU A 34 33.10 36.62 -20.81
CA GLU A 34 32.88 36.60 -22.26
C GLU A 34 31.49 36.08 -22.57
N GLY A 35 30.58 37.01 -22.85
CA GLY A 35 29.30 36.70 -23.48
C GLY A 35 29.52 36.17 -24.90
N ASN A 36 28.65 35.26 -25.33
CA ASN A 36 28.61 34.74 -26.70
C ASN A 36 28.73 35.87 -27.72
N HIS A 37 29.77 35.86 -28.55
CA HIS A 37 29.96 36.83 -29.63
C HIS A 37 29.05 36.58 -30.85
N ASP A 38 28.15 35.60 -30.78
CA ASP A 38 27.27 35.22 -31.90
C ASP A 38 25.88 35.88 -31.85
N LYS A 39 25.78 37.09 -31.29
CA LYS A 39 24.58 37.95 -31.37
C LYS A 39 24.98 39.36 -31.77
N PRO A 40 24.15 40.10 -32.53
CA PRO A 40 24.45 41.45 -32.98
C PRO A 40 24.39 42.43 -31.79
N LEU A 41 25.39 42.38 -30.91
CA LEU A 41 25.59 43.30 -29.80
C LEU A 41 26.33 44.58 -30.24
N ALA A 42 26.51 44.79 -31.54
CA ALA A 42 27.14 46.00 -32.08
C ALA A 42 26.27 47.26 -31.94
N LEU A 43 24.97 47.13 -31.60
CA LEU A 43 24.04 48.26 -31.46
C LEU A 43 23.90 48.82 -30.03
N PHE A 44 24.57 48.22 -29.03
CA PHE A 44 24.36 48.57 -27.61
C PHE A 44 25.44 49.46 -26.97
N LEU A 45 26.39 50.02 -27.74
CA LEU A 45 27.45 50.90 -27.22
C LEU A 45 27.22 52.40 -27.51
N GLY A 46 25.96 52.85 -27.54
CA GLY A 46 25.59 54.27 -27.67
C GLY A 46 25.00 54.84 -26.37
N PRO A 47 25.15 56.15 -26.09
CA PRO A 47 24.58 56.81 -24.90
C PRO A 47 23.05 57.01 -24.95
N LEU A 48 22.40 56.65 -26.06
CA LEU A 48 20.96 56.78 -26.27
C LEU A 48 20.29 55.40 -26.26
N ALA A 49 19.22 55.29 -25.49
CA ALA A 49 18.42 54.07 -25.42
C ALA A 49 17.71 53.81 -26.77
N PRO A 50 17.73 52.58 -27.31
CA PRO A 50 17.14 52.26 -28.61
C PRO A 50 15.62 52.48 -28.64
N ASP A 51 15.04 52.82 -29.79
CA ASP A 51 13.59 53.10 -29.88
C ASP A 51 12.74 51.84 -29.58
N PRO A 52 11.80 51.89 -28.60
CA PRO A 52 10.95 50.74 -28.26
C PRO A 52 10.01 50.28 -29.38
N VAL A 53 9.70 51.13 -30.38
CA VAL A 53 8.84 50.74 -31.52
C VAL A 53 9.62 49.91 -32.54
N LEU A 54 10.91 50.21 -32.72
CA LEU A 54 11.78 49.54 -33.69
C LEU A 54 12.44 48.29 -33.11
N TYR A 55 12.61 48.23 -31.78
CA TYR A 55 13.25 47.10 -31.09
C TYR A 55 12.45 46.63 -29.86
N PRO A 56 11.28 45.97 -30.07
CA PRO A 56 10.43 45.49 -28.97
C PRO A 56 11.14 44.50 -28.04
N ASP A 57 12.07 43.71 -28.60
CA ASP A 57 12.80 42.67 -27.87
C ASP A 57 13.83 43.24 -26.87
N CYS A 58 14.22 44.51 -27.00
CA CYS A 58 15.22 45.15 -26.15
C CYS A 58 14.64 45.64 -24.80
N TYR A 59 13.32 45.77 -24.72
CA TYR A 59 12.60 46.29 -23.55
C TYR A 59 11.70 45.26 -22.87
N SER A 60 11.67 44.03 -23.38
CA SER A 60 10.89 42.95 -22.79
C SER A 60 11.48 42.52 -21.44
N ALA A 61 10.74 42.74 -20.35
CA ALA A 61 11.05 42.19 -19.03
C ALA A 61 10.94 40.65 -19.00
N HIS A 62 10.35 40.05 -20.05
CA HIS A 62 10.33 38.62 -20.25
C HIS A 62 11.65 38.19 -20.87
N THR A 63 12.60 37.83 -20.00
CA THR A 63 13.78 37.07 -20.44
C THR A 63 13.32 35.93 -21.35
N LEU A 64 13.78 35.92 -22.61
CA LEU A 64 13.55 34.83 -23.55
C LEU A 64 13.74 33.52 -22.80
N ILE A 65 12.70 32.69 -22.72
CA ILE A 65 12.64 31.46 -21.91
C ILE A 65 13.86 30.61 -22.26
N GLN A 66 14.93 30.78 -21.49
CA GLN A 66 16.15 30.03 -21.68
C GLN A 66 15.81 28.62 -21.22
N ARG A 67 16.03 27.64 -22.11
CA ARG A 67 15.90 26.24 -21.73
C ARG A 67 16.76 26.03 -20.48
N PRO A 68 16.18 25.55 -19.37
CA PRO A 68 16.95 25.36 -18.15
C PRO A 68 18.12 24.44 -18.46
N ARG A 69 19.32 24.85 -18.05
CA ARG A 69 20.56 24.13 -18.32
C ARG A 69 20.54 22.82 -17.53
N ILE A 70 20.21 21.74 -18.21
CA ILE A 70 20.08 20.40 -17.64
C ILE A 70 21.09 19.48 -18.30
N ASN A 71 21.82 18.73 -17.48
CA ASN A 71 22.75 17.71 -17.95
C ASN A 71 22.00 16.64 -18.76
N PRO A 72 22.63 16.00 -19.76
CA PRO A 72 21.97 15.01 -20.63
C PRO A 72 21.34 13.85 -19.85
N ASN A 73 21.90 13.47 -18.70
CA ASN A 73 21.36 12.40 -17.84
C ASN A 73 20.11 12.83 -17.02
N ALA A 74 19.80 14.12 -16.95
CA ALA A 74 18.70 14.68 -16.16
C ALA A 74 17.55 15.22 -17.04
N THR A 75 17.57 14.93 -18.34
CA THR A 75 16.50 15.29 -19.30
C THR A 75 15.13 14.73 -18.90
N HIS A 76 15.09 13.53 -18.32
CA HIS A 76 13.85 12.91 -17.86
C HIS A 76 13.14 13.73 -16.77
N ILE A 77 13.88 14.45 -15.92
CA ILE A 77 13.32 15.29 -14.83
C ILE A 77 12.63 16.52 -15.42
N LEU A 78 13.26 17.16 -16.40
CA LEU A 78 12.66 18.25 -17.17
C LEU A 78 11.36 17.81 -17.82
N GLU A 79 11.40 16.67 -18.52
CA GLU A 79 10.24 16.17 -19.23
C GLU A 79 9.09 15.82 -18.28
N HIS A 80 9.40 15.19 -17.14
CA HIS A 80 8.42 14.89 -16.11
C HIS A 80 7.77 16.16 -15.56
N GLY A 81 8.57 17.21 -15.30
CA GLY A 81 8.07 18.52 -14.86
C GLY A 81 7.18 19.21 -15.91
N ARG A 82 7.53 19.08 -17.20
CA ARG A 82 6.79 19.70 -18.33
C ARG A 82 5.50 18.97 -18.73
N LYS A 83 5.39 17.68 -18.44
CA LYS A 83 4.25 16.81 -18.78
C LYS A 83 3.20 16.73 -17.65
N GLY A 84 3.47 17.29 -16.48
CA GLY A 84 2.53 17.35 -15.36
C GLY A 84 1.66 18.61 -15.35
N LEU A 85 0.65 18.62 -14.48
CA LEU A 85 -0.28 19.76 -14.29
C LEU A 85 0.44 21.09 -14.02
N VAL A 86 1.53 21.06 -13.25
CA VAL A 86 2.37 22.24 -12.99
C VAL A 86 3.08 22.70 -14.26
N GLY A 87 3.54 21.78 -15.09
CA GLY A 87 4.15 22.08 -16.38
C GLY A 87 3.17 22.63 -17.41
N GLU A 88 1.90 22.23 -17.35
CA GLU A 88 0.82 22.84 -18.13
C GLU A 88 0.48 24.24 -17.61
N LEU A 89 0.40 24.43 -16.28
CA LEU A 89 0.16 25.73 -15.67
C LEU A 89 1.24 26.76 -16.02
N LEU A 90 2.51 26.35 -16.03
CA LEU A 90 3.64 27.20 -16.43
C LEU A 90 3.71 27.49 -17.95
N LYS A 91 2.94 26.78 -18.78
CA LYS A 91 2.80 27.09 -20.22
C LYS A 91 1.68 28.08 -20.50
N LEU A 92 0.75 28.25 -19.57
CA LEU A 92 -0.39 29.17 -19.70
C LEU A 92 0.02 30.57 -19.24
N ASP A 93 1.02 31.16 -19.88
CA ASP A 93 1.28 32.60 -19.75
C ASP A 93 0.12 33.35 -20.43
N GLY A 94 -0.71 34.03 -19.63
CA GLY A 94 -1.70 35.01 -20.11
C GLY A 94 -3.17 34.57 -20.13
N VAL A 95 -3.52 33.38 -19.66
CA VAL A 95 -4.95 32.98 -19.54
C VAL A 95 -5.45 33.28 -18.13
N SER A 96 -6.25 34.34 -17.97
CA SER A 96 -7.00 34.58 -16.73
C SER A 96 -8.07 33.49 -16.57
N VAL A 97 -7.73 32.40 -15.90
CA VAL A 97 -8.68 31.36 -15.54
C VAL A 97 -9.59 31.91 -14.46
N THR A 98 -10.81 32.31 -14.84
CA THR A 98 -11.89 32.51 -13.87
C THR A 98 -12.16 31.16 -13.21
N PRO A 99 -11.99 31.02 -11.89
CA PRO A 99 -12.17 29.74 -11.22
C PRO A 99 -13.65 29.37 -11.25
N VAL A 100 -14.01 28.37 -12.05
CA VAL A 100 -15.32 27.72 -11.97
C VAL A 100 -15.46 27.13 -10.55
N PRO A 101 -16.50 27.47 -9.79
CA PRO A 101 -16.65 27.00 -8.43
C PRO A 101 -16.91 25.49 -8.46
N LYS A 102 -15.87 24.70 -8.15
CA LYS A 102 -16.05 23.28 -7.88
C LYS A 102 -16.99 23.14 -6.69
N GLN A 103 -18.05 22.34 -6.83
CA GLN A 103 -18.88 21.93 -5.69
C GLN A 103 -17.95 21.36 -4.62
N LYS A 104 -17.88 22.05 -3.48
CA LYS A 104 -17.09 21.60 -2.34
C LYS A 104 -17.64 20.24 -1.93
N GLN A 105 -16.82 19.19 -2.06
CA GLN A 105 -17.12 17.92 -1.42
C GLN A 105 -17.38 18.22 0.06
N LYS A 106 -18.54 17.77 0.57
CA LYS A 106 -18.87 17.97 1.98
C LYS A 106 -17.72 17.40 2.81
N VAL A 107 -17.03 18.28 3.54
CA VAL A 107 -15.97 17.89 4.45
C VAL A 107 -16.58 16.94 5.47
N GLN A 108 -16.13 15.70 5.46
CA GLN A 108 -16.69 14.66 6.30
C GLN A 108 -16.19 14.84 7.74
N ASP A 109 -17.12 14.89 8.70
CA ASP A 109 -16.79 15.01 10.11
C ASP A 109 -16.20 13.70 10.64
N PHE A 110 -14.91 13.48 10.40
CA PHE A 110 -14.21 12.25 10.82
C PHE A 110 -14.33 11.99 12.33
N ARG A 111 -14.44 13.05 13.15
CA ARG A 111 -14.70 12.92 14.59
C ARG A 111 -16.04 12.22 14.87
N LYS A 112 -17.11 12.57 14.15
CA LYS A 112 -18.43 11.95 14.32
C LYS A 112 -18.45 10.53 13.77
N GLU A 113 -17.81 10.30 12.63
CA GLU A 113 -17.69 8.97 12.02
C GLU A 113 -16.89 8.01 12.91
N ASN A 114 -15.78 8.47 13.48
CA ASN A 114 -14.99 7.69 14.43
C ASN A 114 -15.78 7.33 15.69
N VAL A 115 -16.58 8.26 16.22
CA VAL A 115 -17.47 7.99 17.36
C VAL A 115 -18.54 6.96 16.99
N ARG A 116 -19.14 7.06 15.81
CA ARG A 116 -20.12 6.08 15.31
C ARG A 116 -19.50 4.70 15.15
N ARG A 117 -18.33 4.64 14.52
CA ARG A 117 -17.54 3.41 14.36
C ARG A 117 -17.16 2.79 15.69
N LEU A 118 -16.76 3.59 16.68
CA LEU A 118 -16.43 3.10 18.02
C LEU A 118 -17.66 2.49 18.72
N ARG A 119 -18.83 3.13 18.59
CA ARG A 119 -20.10 2.59 19.12
C ARG A 119 -20.52 1.31 18.42
N GLU A 120 -20.33 1.21 17.11
CA GLU A 120 -20.60 -0.03 16.35
C GLU A 120 -19.67 -1.16 16.77
N ILE A 121 -18.37 -0.88 16.98
CA ILE A 121 -17.41 -1.86 17.50
C ILE A 121 -17.83 -2.33 18.90
N GLN A 122 -18.17 -1.41 19.80
CA GLN A 122 -18.63 -1.76 21.15
C GLN A 122 -19.90 -2.61 21.13
N LYS A 123 -20.87 -2.25 20.26
CA LYS A 123 -22.09 -3.03 20.07
C LYS A 123 -21.78 -4.45 19.59
N ARG A 124 -20.93 -4.59 18.56
CA ARG A 124 -20.53 -5.88 18.01
C ARG A 124 -19.77 -6.74 19.02
N CYS A 125 -18.87 -6.15 19.81
CA CYS A 125 -18.18 -6.86 20.87
C CYS A 125 -19.15 -7.38 21.94
N LYS A 126 -20.14 -6.57 22.33
CA LYS A 126 -21.18 -6.95 23.29
C LYS A 126 -22.08 -8.07 22.75
N GLU A 127 -22.46 -8.00 21.48
CA GLU A 127 -23.22 -9.06 20.79
C GLU A 127 -22.41 -10.36 20.73
N GLN A 128 -21.14 -10.29 20.34
CA GLN A 128 -20.25 -11.45 20.27
C GLN A 128 -20.00 -12.07 21.66
N GLU A 129 -19.94 -11.26 22.71
CA GLU A 129 -19.85 -11.74 24.09
C GLU A 129 -21.16 -12.40 24.56
N ALA A 130 -22.32 -11.86 24.17
CA ALA A 130 -23.62 -12.47 24.44
C ALA A 130 -23.80 -13.80 23.68
N GLU A 131 -23.37 -13.87 22.42
CA GLU A 131 -23.33 -15.12 21.63
C GLU A 131 -22.40 -16.15 22.28
N ARG A 132 -21.21 -15.73 22.74
CA ARG A 132 -20.28 -16.61 23.48
C ARG A 132 -20.90 -17.13 24.77
N ALA A 133 -21.56 -16.27 25.53
CA ALA A 133 -22.28 -16.65 26.75
C ALA A 133 -23.41 -17.64 26.46
N GLN A 134 -24.11 -17.50 25.34
CA GLN A 134 -25.12 -18.47 24.88
C GLN A 134 -24.50 -19.79 24.40
N SER A 135 -23.32 -19.76 23.75
CA SER A 135 -22.63 -20.94 23.22
C SER A 135 -21.91 -21.79 24.27
N GLY A 136 -21.90 -21.37 25.55
CA GLY A 136 -21.23 -22.06 26.65
C GLY A 136 -19.72 -21.76 26.74
N PRO A 137 -19.05 -22.23 27.81
CA PRO A 137 -17.65 -21.90 28.06
C PRO A 137 -16.72 -22.55 27.02
N VAL A 138 -16.22 -21.74 26.09
CA VAL A 138 -15.18 -22.14 25.15
C VAL A 138 -13.87 -22.33 25.92
N PRO A 139 -13.24 -23.53 25.87
CA PRO A 139 -12.00 -23.77 26.60
C PRO A 139 -10.88 -22.86 26.06
N VAL A 140 -10.18 -22.19 26.99
CA VAL A 140 -9.11 -21.20 26.71
C VAL A 140 -7.97 -21.77 25.87
N LYS A 141 -7.84 -23.10 25.81
CA LYS A 141 -6.97 -23.82 24.87
C LYS A 141 -7.85 -24.59 23.90
N ALA A 142 -8.07 -24.04 22.71
CA ALA A 142 -8.62 -24.80 21.60
C ALA A 142 -7.58 -25.85 21.18
N LEU A 143 -7.74 -27.07 21.69
CA LEU A 143 -7.09 -28.23 21.07
C LEU A 143 -7.71 -28.34 19.69
N TRP A 144 -6.87 -28.37 18.65
CA TRP A 144 -7.25 -28.54 17.26
C TRP A 144 -7.97 -29.89 17.12
N THR A 145 -9.29 -29.89 17.25
CA THR A 145 -10.07 -31.10 17.02
C THR A 145 -10.31 -31.21 15.52
N SER A 146 -9.70 -32.21 14.89
CA SER A 146 -10.02 -32.53 13.50
C SER A 146 -11.50 -32.94 13.42
N SER A 147 -12.20 -32.55 12.35
CA SER A 147 -13.62 -32.89 12.09
C SER A 147 -13.95 -34.38 12.30
N LYS A 148 -12.97 -35.26 12.06
CA LYS A 148 -13.05 -36.72 12.30
C LYS A 148 -13.53 -37.13 13.70
N TYR A 149 -13.30 -36.31 14.73
CA TYR A 149 -13.59 -36.65 16.13
C TYR A 149 -14.64 -35.72 16.78
N GLN A 150 -15.37 -34.93 15.99
CA GLN A 150 -16.34 -33.98 16.52
C GLN A 150 -17.58 -34.67 17.13
N ASN A 151 -17.95 -35.85 16.60
CA ASN A 151 -19.12 -36.61 17.03
C ASN A 151 -18.77 -37.90 17.79
N THR A 152 -17.53 -38.08 18.24
CA THR A 152 -17.15 -39.26 19.03
C THR A 152 -17.43 -38.99 20.50
N PRO A 153 -18.49 -39.59 21.09
CA PRO A 153 -18.78 -39.39 22.51
C PRO A 153 -17.66 -39.99 23.35
N SER A 154 -17.33 -39.32 24.46
CA SER A 154 -16.36 -39.85 25.41
C SER A 154 -16.86 -41.18 25.98
N LYS A 155 -16.02 -42.22 25.94
CA LYS A 155 -16.33 -43.52 26.57
C LYS A 155 -16.62 -43.37 28.07
N VAL A 156 -16.08 -42.33 28.72
CA VAL A 156 -16.33 -41.99 30.12
C VAL A 156 -17.76 -41.44 30.31
N MET A 157 -18.26 -40.62 29.38
CA MET A 157 -19.66 -40.15 29.42
C MET A 157 -20.65 -41.29 29.22
N ALA A 158 -20.35 -42.22 28.30
CA ALA A 158 -21.18 -43.41 28.09
C ALA A 158 -21.28 -44.28 29.36
N HIS A 159 -20.20 -44.39 30.14
CA HIS A 159 -20.21 -45.14 31.40
C HIS A 159 -20.98 -44.42 32.52
N LEU A 160 -21.03 -43.09 32.51
CA LEU A 160 -21.83 -42.30 33.47
C LEU A 160 -23.33 -42.34 33.12
N GLU A 161 -23.69 -42.28 31.85
CA GLU A 161 -25.09 -42.35 31.37
C GLU A 161 -25.72 -43.74 31.58
N VAL A 162 -24.96 -44.83 31.44
CA VAL A 162 -25.44 -46.21 31.68
C VAL A 162 -25.70 -46.47 33.18
N SER A 163 -25.14 -45.65 34.07
CA SER A 163 -25.28 -45.82 35.52
C SER A 163 -26.51 -45.16 36.15
N SER A 164 -27.52 -44.75 35.38
CA SER A 164 -28.77 -44.21 35.94
C SER A 164 -29.96 -45.19 35.85
N PRO A 165 -30.17 -46.09 36.82
CA PRO A 165 -31.48 -46.60 37.14
C PRO A 165 -32.19 -45.69 38.16
N ALA A 166 -33.49 -45.47 37.92
CA ALA A 166 -34.37 -44.60 38.68
C ALA A 166 -34.66 -45.12 40.11
N VAL A 167 -34.53 -44.20 41.08
CA VAL A 167 -35.06 -44.09 42.47
C VAL A 167 -35.82 -45.31 43.05
N LYS A 168 -35.37 -45.96 44.14
CA LYS A 168 -35.70 -45.76 45.59
C LYS A 168 -35.29 -47.04 46.38
N PRO A 169 -35.32 -47.13 47.74
CA PRO A 169 -35.14 -46.15 48.83
C PRO A 169 -34.07 -46.61 49.87
N GLN A 170 -33.79 -45.76 50.85
CA GLN A 170 -33.34 -46.11 52.21
C GLN A 170 -31.99 -46.84 52.39
N CYS A 171 -30.93 -46.05 52.60
CA CYS A 171 -29.87 -46.41 53.53
C CYS A 171 -29.81 -45.33 54.62
N GLN A 172 -30.84 -45.34 55.47
CA GLN A 172 -30.70 -44.85 56.84
C GLN A 172 -29.71 -45.78 57.57
N ASN A 173 -28.93 -45.19 58.46
CA ASN A 173 -27.94 -45.82 59.35
C ASN A 173 -26.56 -45.99 58.71
N PHE A 174 -25.65 -45.04 58.97
CA PHE A 174 -24.35 -45.31 59.64
C PHE A 174 -23.79 -44.09 60.40
N LEU A 175 -24.62 -43.10 60.73
CA LEU A 175 -24.34 -42.23 61.88
C LEU A 175 -24.64 -43.01 63.17
N LYS A 176 -23.70 -43.85 63.64
CA LYS A 176 -23.63 -44.26 65.05
C LYS A 176 -22.22 -44.73 65.46
N ALA A 177 -21.53 -43.78 66.08
CA ALA A 177 -20.57 -43.85 67.18
C ALA A 177 -20.11 -45.23 67.70
N HIS A 178 -18.78 -45.39 67.79
CA HIS A 178 -18.05 -46.06 68.89
C HIS A 178 -16.64 -45.44 68.94
N SER A 179 -16.34 -44.55 69.91
CA SER A 179 -15.93 -44.85 71.29
C SER A 179 -14.49 -45.38 71.41
N ASN A 180 -13.60 -44.47 71.81
CA ASN A 180 -12.41 -44.61 72.66
C ASN A 180 -11.39 -45.77 72.44
N CYS A 181 -10.15 -45.33 72.19
CA CYS A 181 -8.87 -45.77 72.80
C CYS A 181 -8.47 -47.27 72.61
N SER A 182 -7.32 -47.65 72.07
CA SER A 182 -5.96 -47.13 72.24
C SER A 182 -5.00 -47.83 71.26
N SER A 183 -4.22 -47.07 70.49
CA SER A 183 -2.77 -47.28 70.24
C SER A 183 -2.25 -46.43 69.08
N ALA A 184 -1.19 -45.69 69.36
CA ALA A 184 -0.17 -45.18 68.44
C ALA A 184 -0.50 -44.03 67.45
N SER A 185 -0.39 -42.81 67.99
CA SER A 185 0.44 -41.69 67.49
C SER A 185 -0.15 -40.62 66.52
N PRO A 186 0.23 -39.32 66.69
CA PRO A 186 -0.39 -38.18 66.01
C PRO A 186 0.55 -37.43 65.05
N SER A 187 0.02 -36.75 64.02
CA SER A 187 0.64 -35.51 63.52
C SER A 187 -0.37 -34.61 62.78
N LYS A 188 -0.27 -33.33 63.12
CA LYS A 188 -1.12 -32.17 62.79
C LYS A 188 -0.80 -31.66 61.37
N SER A 189 -1.79 -31.46 60.50
CA SER A 189 -2.53 -30.22 60.21
C SER A 189 -1.71 -29.03 59.68
N SER A 190 -2.19 -28.54 58.53
CA SER A 190 -1.81 -27.38 57.69
C SER A 190 -1.53 -26.06 58.42
N PRO A 191 -1.14 -25.02 57.63
CA PRO A 191 -1.92 -23.80 57.72
C PRO A 191 -2.31 -23.19 56.38
N VAL A 192 -3.57 -22.78 56.32
CA VAL A 192 -4.10 -21.72 55.47
C VAL A 192 -3.61 -20.37 56.04
N VAL A 193 -3.21 -19.46 55.16
CA VAL A 193 -2.90 -18.06 55.49
C VAL A 193 -4.06 -17.19 55.05
N VAL A 194 -4.70 -16.48 55.99
CA VAL A 194 -5.31 -15.17 55.74
C VAL A 194 -5.22 -14.29 56.99
N GLN A 195 -4.48 -13.18 56.80
CA GLN A 195 -4.60 -11.83 57.39
C GLN A 195 -4.34 -11.56 58.89
N HIS A 196 -3.46 -10.57 59.08
CA HIS A 196 -3.12 -9.80 60.29
C HIS A 196 -4.33 -9.01 60.85
N PRO A 197 -4.38 -8.63 62.15
CA PRO A 197 -3.56 -7.52 62.67
C PRO A 197 -3.05 -7.58 64.13
N ALA A 198 -1.97 -6.81 64.32
CA ALA A 198 -1.52 -6.03 65.48
C ALA A 198 -1.56 -6.62 66.91
N SER A 199 -0.38 -6.73 67.53
CA SER A 199 0.14 -5.77 68.53
C SER A 199 1.08 -6.45 69.54
N CYS A 200 2.17 -5.75 69.87
CA CYS A 200 3.11 -5.81 71.00
C CYS A 200 2.88 -6.87 72.11
N SER A 201 3.87 -7.51 72.73
CA SER A 201 5.20 -7.06 73.19
C SER A 201 5.88 -8.23 73.94
N SER A 202 7.23 -8.24 73.97
CA SER A 202 8.09 -8.68 75.11
C SER A 202 7.93 -10.14 75.63
N THR A 203 8.93 -10.94 75.99
CA THR A 203 10.38 -10.85 76.16
C THR A 203 10.83 -12.28 76.47
N GLN A 204 12.04 -12.61 76.03
CA GLN A 204 13.03 -13.46 76.72
C GLN A 204 12.76 -14.96 76.95
N ASP A 205 13.71 -15.71 76.37
CA ASP A 205 14.52 -16.76 77.01
C ASP A 205 14.23 -18.24 76.75
N PRO A 206 15.31 -19.04 76.67
CA PRO A 206 15.49 -19.94 75.54
C PRO A 206 15.89 -21.34 76.01
N ASP A 207 14.98 -22.30 75.98
CA ASP A 207 15.41 -23.69 75.84
C ASP A 207 14.20 -24.58 75.55
N LEU A 208 13.91 -24.79 74.27
CA LEU A 208 12.96 -25.83 73.88
C LEU A 208 13.59 -26.67 72.77
N LYS A 209 14.40 -27.65 73.21
CA LYS A 209 14.72 -28.84 72.42
C LYS A 209 13.41 -29.58 72.09
N LEU A 210 12.84 -29.28 70.92
CA LEU A 210 11.72 -30.02 70.36
C LEU A 210 12.21 -31.41 69.93
N GLN A 211 11.89 -32.40 70.76
CA GLN A 211 12.24 -33.80 70.57
C GLN A 211 11.19 -34.46 69.64
N VAL A 212 11.59 -34.77 68.40
CA VAL A 212 10.81 -35.58 67.46
C VAL A 212 11.54 -36.91 67.28
N GLN A 213 10.93 -37.99 67.78
CA GLN A 213 11.35 -39.40 67.66
C GLN A 213 12.87 -39.67 67.77
N GLY A 214 13.37 -39.82 69.00
CA GLY A 214 14.52 -40.67 69.33
C GLY A 214 15.93 -40.19 68.98
N GLN A 215 16.13 -39.18 68.12
CA GLN A 215 17.46 -38.66 67.80
C GLN A 215 17.46 -37.12 67.83
N ALA A 216 18.42 -36.53 68.52
CA ALA A 216 18.61 -35.08 68.54
C ALA A 216 19.11 -34.62 67.15
N ILE A 217 18.18 -34.18 66.29
CA ILE A 217 18.52 -33.69 64.95
C ILE A 217 19.13 -32.29 65.09
N ASP A 218 20.40 -32.15 64.70
CA ASP A 218 21.06 -30.86 64.57
C ASP A 218 20.49 -30.11 63.36
N PHE A 219 19.52 -29.22 63.61
CA PHE A 219 18.86 -28.43 62.58
C PHE A 219 19.81 -27.49 61.83
N ILE A 220 20.93 -27.09 62.44
CA ILE A 220 21.94 -26.24 61.79
C ILE A 220 22.63 -27.05 60.69
N LYS A 221 23.11 -28.26 61.02
CA LYS A 221 23.71 -29.16 60.04
C LYS A 221 22.70 -29.70 59.02
N HIS A 222 21.45 -29.89 59.41
CA HIS A 222 20.38 -30.27 58.48
C HIS A 222 20.10 -29.14 57.49
N ASN A 223 19.90 -27.90 57.95
CA ASN A 223 19.64 -26.75 57.08
C ASN A 223 20.82 -26.42 56.18
N ALA A 224 22.07 -26.51 56.66
CA ALA A 224 23.25 -26.32 55.81
C ALA A 224 23.30 -27.34 54.67
N ARG A 225 23.01 -28.62 54.97
CA ARG A 225 22.95 -29.68 53.96
C ARG A 225 21.76 -29.53 53.02
N SER A 226 20.61 -29.08 53.51
CA SER A 226 19.45 -28.80 52.67
C SER A 226 19.67 -27.60 51.76
N ALA A 227 20.29 -26.52 52.26
CA ALA A 227 20.59 -25.32 51.50
C ALA A 227 21.61 -25.56 50.38
N GLY A 228 22.58 -26.46 50.56
CA GLY A 228 23.48 -26.87 49.47
C GLY A 228 22.80 -27.73 48.40
N LYS A 229 21.66 -28.37 48.72
CA LYS A 229 20.91 -29.24 47.82
C LYS A 229 19.74 -28.54 47.12
N THR A 230 19.37 -27.33 47.55
CA THR A 230 18.30 -26.58 46.89
C THR A 230 18.81 -26.04 45.55
N VAL A 231 18.24 -26.53 44.45
CA VAL A 231 18.54 -25.99 43.12
C VAL A 231 17.90 -24.61 43.02
N VAL A 232 18.70 -23.58 42.75
CA VAL A 232 18.21 -22.23 42.49
C VAL A 232 17.33 -22.27 41.24
N ARG A 233 16.01 -22.17 41.44
CA ARG A 233 15.06 -22.16 40.33
C ARG A 233 15.17 -20.82 39.59
N ARG A 234 15.79 -20.81 38.41
CA ARG A 234 15.74 -19.64 37.53
C ARG A 234 14.31 -19.40 37.04
N SER A 235 13.94 -18.14 36.84
CA SER A 235 12.63 -17.77 36.31
C SER A 235 12.43 -18.40 34.93
N GLN A 236 11.23 -18.91 34.67
CA GLN A 236 10.90 -19.49 33.38
C GLN A 236 11.13 -18.52 32.22
N SER A 237 10.96 -17.21 32.43
CA SER A 237 11.24 -16.19 31.40
C SER A 237 12.69 -16.18 30.91
N LEU A 238 13.67 -16.37 31.80
CA LEU A 238 15.08 -16.44 31.41
C LEU A 238 15.43 -17.76 30.73
N THR A 239 14.79 -18.86 31.13
CA THR A 239 14.95 -20.15 30.44
C THR A 239 14.36 -20.10 29.03
N ASN A 240 13.17 -19.51 28.89
CA ASN A 240 12.48 -19.34 27.59
C ASN A 240 13.26 -18.45 26.61
N LEU A 241 13.93 -17.38 27.07
CA LEU A 241 14.79 -16.55 26.22
C LEU A 241 16.04 -17.29 25.75
N ARG A 242 16.53 -18.27 26.52
CA ARG A 242 17.71 -19.07 26.19
C ARG A 242 17.37 -20.19 25.21
N GLU A 243 16.19 -20.80 25.36
CA GLU A 243 15.68 -21.86 24.49
C GLU A 243 15.14 -21.30 23.17
N ASN A 244 14.49 -20.12 23.20
CA ASN A 244 13.93 -19.46 22.04
C ASN A 244 14.47 -18.03 21.94
N PRO A 245 15.67 -17.83 21.36
CA PRO A 245 16.15 -16.49 21.08
C PRO A 245 15.17 -15.81 20.12
N VAL A 246 14.70 -14.61 20.50
CA VAL A 246 13.84 -13.80 19.63
C VAL A 246 14.58 -13.59 18.32
N PRO A 247 14.00 -13.99 17.16
CA PRO A 247 14.70 -13.88 15.89
C PRO A 247 14.99 -12.40 15.65
N SER A 248 16.26 -12.01 15.77
CA SER A 248 16.67 -10.65 15.44
C SER A 248 16.44 -10.47 13.96
N ALA A 249 15.56 -9.56 13.58
CA ALA A 249 15.28 -9.27 12.17
C ALA A 249 16.61 -9.07 11.44
N ILE A 250 16.87 -9.90 10.43
CA ILE A 250 18.12 -9.88 9.67
C ILE A 250 18.23 -8.49 9.03
N LYS A 251 19.21 -7.70 9.47
CA LYS A 251 19.43 -6.35 8.94
C LYS A 251 19.62 -6.44 7.42
N GLY A 252 18.87 -5.61 6.69
CA GLY A 252 18.91 -5.57 5.23
C GLY A 252 17.81 -6.37 4.53
N GLN A 253 17.08 -7.26 5.23
CA GLN A 253 15.88 -7.88 4.66
C GLN A 253 14.65 -7.00 4.86
N VAL A 254 13.86 -6.86 3.79
CA VAL A 254 12.59 -6.15 3.83
C VAL A 254 11.57 -7.03 4.55
N PRO A 255 10.90 -6.52 5.61
CA PRO A 255 9.84 -7.25 6.30
C PRO A 255 8.76 -7.75 5.35
N GLN A 256 8.26 -8.97 5.60
CA GLN A 256 7.29 -9.66 4.76
C GLN A 256 6.04 -8.80 4.45
N TYR A 257 5.52 -8.07 5.43
CA TYR A 257 4.35 -7.21 5.25
C TYR A 257 4.54 -6.10 4.20
N LEU A 258 5.78 -5.62 4.00
CA LEU A 258 6.07 -4.61 2.96
C LEU A 258 6.12 -5.26 1.57
N VAL A 259 6.58 -6.51 1.47
CA VAL A 259 6.56 -7.28 0.23
C VAL A 259 5.11 -7.54 -0.18
N GLU A 260 4.29 -8.06 0.73
CA GLU A 260 2.87 -8.30 0.53
C GLU A 260 2.12 -7.01 0.14
N ARG A 261 2.45 -5.89 0.77
CA ARG A 261 1.87 -4.58 0.43
C ARG A 261 2.22 -4.11 -0.98
N LYS A 262 3.46 -4.31 -1.42
CA LYS A 262 3.85 -3.99 -2.81
C LYS A 262 3.09 -4.85 -3.81
N GLU A 263 2.87 -6.12 -3.49
CA GLU A 263 2.08 -7.02 -4.34
C GLU A 263 0.62 -6.61 -4.40
N GLN A 264 0.03 -6.20 -3.27
CA GLN A 264 -1.33 -5.63 -3.23
C GLN A 264 -1.44 -4.40 -4.15
N TRP A 265 -0.52 -3.44 -4.03
CA TRP A 265 -0.51 -2.27 -4.92
C TRP A 265 -0.33 -2.63 -6.39
N ARG A 266 0.47 -3.64 -6.70
CA ARG A 266 0.63 -4.14 -8.07
C ARG A 266 -0.70 -4.72 -8.60
N LYS A 267 -1.38 -5.54 -7.81
CA LYS A 267 -2.69 -6.11 -8.16
C LYS A 267 -3.74 -5.02 -8.35
N GLU A 268 -3.85 -4.09 -7.41
CA GLU A 268 -4.77 -2.94 -7.51
C GLU A 268 -4.49 -2.06 -8.73
N LYS A 269 -3.21 -1.83 -9.04
CA LYS A 269 -2.82 -1.05 -10.23
C LYS A 269 -3.19 -1.77 -11.52
N GLU A 270 -3.03 -3.09 -11.56
CA GLU A 270 -3.45 -3.89 -12.71
C GLU A 270 -4.97 -3.90 -12.87
N GLU A 271 -5.71 -4.08 -11.78
CA GLU A 271 -7.17 -4.02 -11.77
C GLU A 271 -7.67 -2.64 -12.19
N LYS A 272 -7.08 -1.56 -11.67
CA LYS A 272 -7.35 -0.19 -12.13
C LYS A 272 -7.08 -0.04 -13.62
N ARG A 273 -5.99 -0.60 -14.15
CA ARG A 273 -5.69 -0.55 -15.59
C ARG A 273 -6.69 -1.34 -16.43
N ARG A 274 -7.19 -2.48 -15.93
CA ARG A 274 -8.24 -3.26 -16.61
C ARG A 274 -9.59 -2.54 -16.59
N ASN A 275 -9.88 -1.86 -15.48
CA ASN A 275 -11.14 -1.16 -15.27
C ASN A 275 -11.14 0.27 -15.83
N THR A 276 -9.98 0.88 -16.07
CA THR A 276 -9.92 2.17 -16.77
C THR A 276 -10.42 1.95 -18.18
N PRO A 277 -11.57 2.53 -18.56
CA PRO A 277 -12.02 2.47 -19.95
C PRO A 277 -10.96 3.12 -20.84
N ASP A 278 -10.72 2.52 -22.00
CA ASP A 278 -9.75 3.05 -22.96
C ASP A 278 -10.05 4.53 -23.23
N PRO A 279 -9.07 5.45 -23.09
CA PRO A 279 -9.30 6.89 -23.25
C PRO A 279 -9.72 7.27 -24.68
N THR A 280 -9.58 6.35 -25.63
CA THR A 280 -10.00 6.47 -27.02
C THR A 280 -11.51 6.27 -27.21
N VAL A 281 -12.20 5.63 -26.24
CA VAL A 281 -13.63 5.32 -26.35
C VAL A 281 -14.44 6.58 -26.03
N PRO A 282 -15.22 7.12 -26.97
CA PRO A 282 -16.10 8.24 -26.68
C PRO A 282 -17.17 7.85 -25.66
N ALA A 283 -17.51 8.77 -24.76
CA ALA A 283 -18.56 8.53 -23.77
C ALA A 283 -19.90 8.16 -24.44
N GLY A 284 -20.63 7.18 -23.87
CA GLY A 284 -21.90 6.70 -24.42
C GLY A 284 -21.77 5.86 -25.70
N HIS A 285 -20.57 5.43 -26.07
CA HIS A 285 -20.34 4.55 -27.21
C HIS A 285 -19.74 3.21 -26.75
N THR A 286 -20.09 2.14 -27.45
CA THR A 286 -19.56 0.78 -27.23
C THR A 286 -18.77 0.33 -28.45
N LEU A 287 -17.69 -0.41 -28.22
CA LEU A 287 -16.92 -1.04 -29.30
C LEU A 287 -17.77 -2.13 -29.97
N MET A 288 -17.99 -1.99 -31.27
CA MET A 288 -18.65 -3.02 -32.07
C MET A 288 -17.77 -4.27 -32.14
N PRO A 289 -18.31 -5.47 -31.89
CA PRO A 289 -17.53 -6.70 -31.99
C PRO A 289 -17.09 -6.94 -33.44
N GLU A 290 -15.91 -7.54 -33.57
CA GLU A 290 -15.23 -7.71 -34.85
C GLU A 290 -16.04 -8.52 -35.88
N ASN A 291 -16.78 -9.54 -35.42
CA ASN A 291 -17.62 -10.36 -36.29
C ASN A 291 -18.74 -9.54 -36.93
N GLU A 292 -19.49 -8.78 -36.13
CA GLU A 292 -20.58 -7.92 -36.61
C GLU A 292 -20.03 -6.82 -37.53
N ARG A 293 -18.85 -6.26 -37.22
CA ARG A 293 -18.17 -5.28 -38.08
C ARG A 293 -17.84 -5.87 -39.46
N GLN A 294 -17.33 -7.09 -39.51
CA GLN A 294 -17.02 -7.75 -40.77
C GLN A 294 -18.27 -8.10 -41.57
N GLU A 295 -19.34 -8.53 -40.91
CA GLU A 295 -20.63 -8.82 -41.56
C GLU A 295 -21.23 -7.56 -42.19
N THR A 296 -21.31 -6.46 -41.43
CA THR A 296 -21.78 -5.16 -41.95
C THR A 296 -20.90 -4.63 -43.09
N LEU A 297 -19.58 -4.79 -43.00
CA LEU A 297 -18.68 -4.43 -44.10
C LEU A 297 -18.95 -5.27 -45.37
N LYS A 298 -19.25 -6.56 -45.23
CA LYS A 298 -19.58 -7.43 -46.36
C LYS A 298 -20.92 -7.02 -46.98
N THR A 299 -21.94 -6.72 -46.18
CA THR A 299 -23.24 -6.27 -46.71
C THR A 299 -23.11 -4.95 -47.45
N LEU A 300 -22.39 -3.97 -46.88
CA LEU A 300 -22.13 -2.67 -47.52
C LEU A 300 -21.36 -2.82 -48.84
N LYS A 301 -20.36 -3.71 -48.91
CA LYS A 301 -19.65 -3.98 -50.17
C LYS A 301 -20.53 -4.64 -51.22
N SER A 302 -21.45 -5.51 -50.80
CA SER A 302 -22.42 -6.14 -51.70
C SER A 302 -23.37 -5.10 -52.28
N THR A 303 -23.97 -4.26 -51.43
CA THR A 303 -24.89 -3.20 -51.87
C THR A 303 -24.19 -2.16 -52.75
N HIS A 304 -22.96 -1.77 -52.41
CA HIS A 304 -22.13 -0.90 -53.27
C HIS A 304 -21.99 -1.49 -54.68
N ARG A 305 -21.62 -2.78 -54.81
CA ARG A 305 -21.51 -3.43 -56.12
C ARG A 305 -22.83 -3.40 -56.88
N SER A 306 -23.95 -3.68 -56.22
CA SER A 306 -25.28 -3.62 -56.84
C SER A 306 -25.63 -2.22 -57.34
N LEU A 307 -25.39 -1.17 -56.55
CA LEU A 307 -25.64 0.21 -56.98
C LEU A 307 -24.73 0.64 -58.14
N VAL A 308 -23.45 0.24 -58.11
CA VAL A 308 -22.55 0.48 -59.25
C VAL A 308 -23.06 -0.22 -60.50
N THR A 309 -23.51 -1.48 -60.41
CA THR A 309 -24.08 -2.18 -61.57
C THR A 309 -25.34 -1.50 -62.09
N GLU A 310 -26.18 -0.98 -61.19
CA GLU A 310 -27.38 -0.22 -61.56
C GLU A 310 -27.02 1.09 -62.26
N LEU A 311 -26.07 1.84 -61.73
CA LEU A 311 -25.59 3.08 -62.32
C LEU A 311 -25.00 2.86 -63.72
N LEU A 312 -24.22 1.79 -63.89
CA LEU A 312 -23.65 1.39 -65.19
C LEU A 312 -24.72 0.92 -66.19
N SER A 313 -25.89 0.47 -65.72
CA SER A 313 -27.00 0.06 -66.58
C SER A 313 -27.83 1.23 -67.13
N LEU A 314 -27.61 2.45 -66.62
CA LEU A 314 -28.34 3.63 -67.07
C LEU A 314 -27.97 4.04 -68.51
N PRO A 315 -28.92 4.60 -69.28
CA PRO A 315 -28.63 5.13 -70.61
C PRO A 315 -27.53 6.19 -70.57
N LEU A 316 -26.62 6.16 -71.55
CA LEU A 316 -25.52 7.13 -71.66
C LEU A 316 -26.02 8.57 -71.85
N LYS A 317 -27.17 8.74 -72.51
CA LYS A 317 -27.81 10.05 -72.73
C LYS A 317 -28.81 10.35 -71.61
N ALA A 318 -28.58 11.46 -70.92
CA ALA A 318 -29.44 11.92 -69.84
C ALA A 318 -30.41 13.00 -70.35
N ASP A 319 -31.24 12.67 -71.34
CA ASP A 319 -32.18 13.65 -71.94
C ASP A 319 -33.46 13.81 -71.11
N ASN A 320 -33.84 12.77 -70.37
CA ASN A 320 -35.02 12.77 -69.51
C ASN A 320 -34.67 13.21 -68.08
N LEU A 321 -35.49 14.10 -67.50
CA LEU A 321 -35.35 14.53 -66.11
C LEU A 321 -35.36 13.34 -65.13
N SER A 322 -36.20 12.32 -65.39
CA SER A 322 -36.26 11.10 -64.58
C SER A 322 -34.92 10.35 -64.51
N VAL A 323 -34.24 10.20 -65.66
CA VAL A 323 -32.93 9.54 -65.73
C VAL A 323 -31.86 10.36 -65.01
N ARG A 324 -31.91 11.70 -65.11
CA ARG A 324 -31.02 12.60 -64.35
C ARG A 324 -31.23 12.46 -62.85
N SER A 325 -32.47 12.55 -62.39
CA SER A 325 -32.82 12.43 -60.96
C SER A 325 -32.42 11.07 -60.40
N HIS A 326 -32.69 9.99 -61.13
CA HIS A 326 -32.31 8.63 -60.71
C HIS A 326 -30.79 8.48 -60.61
N ARG A 327 -30.04 9.00 -61.58
CA ARG A 327 -28.57 9.02 -61.53
C ARG A 327 -28.05 9.78 -60.32
N THR A 328 -28.57 10.99 -60.06
CA THR A 328 -28.16 11.77 -58.88
C THR A 328 -28.50 11.08 -57.56
N TYR A 329 -29.62 10.34 -57.51
CA TYR A 329 -29.99 9.53 -56.36
C TYR A 329 -28.99 8.39 -56.13
N LEU A 330 -28.61 7.67 -57.19
CA LEU A 330 -27.60 6.61 -57.11
C LEU A 330 -26.24 7.14 -56.68
N ASP A 331 -25.81 8.29 -57.22
CA ASP A 331 -24.55 8.95 -56.82
C ASP A 331 -24.57 9.34 -55.34
N TYR A 332 -25.67 9.92 -54.85
CA TYR A 332 -25.83 10.24 -53.42
C TYR A 332 -25.76 8.98 -52.55
N ARG A 333 -26.52 7.93 -52.90
CA ARG A 333 -26.53 6.69 -52.12
C ARG A 333 -25.19 5.96 -52.17
N LEU A 334 -24.47 6.03 -53.29
CA LEU A 334 -23.10 5.52 -53.38
C LEU A 334 -22.17 6.25 -52.42
N SER A 335 -22.24 7.59 -52.38
CA SER A 335 -21.40 8.37 -51.45
C SER A 335 -21.67 8.02 -49.98
N GLU A 336 -22.93 7.83 -49.60
CA GLU A 336 -23.32 7.40 -48.25
C GLU A 336 -22.76 6.01 -47.90
N ILE A 337 -22.84 5.06 -48.84
CA ILE A 337 -22.30 3.71 -48.65
C ILE A 337 -20.77 3.70 -48.63
N GLU A 338 -20.10 4.51 -49.44
CA GLU A 338 -18.65 4.65 -49.43
C GLU A 338 -18.15 5.23 -48.10
N GLU A 339 -18.84 6.22 -47.55
CA GLU A 339 -18.56 6.74 -46.21
C GLU A 339 -18.76 5.67 -45.14
N ALA A 340 -19.85 4.90 -45.21
CA ALA A 340 -20.08 3.78 -44.31
C ALA A 340 -18.97 2.73 -44.43
N ILE A 341 -18.61 2.29 -45.64
CA ILE A 341 -17.51 1.35 -45.89
C ILE A 341 -16.20 1.90 -45.31
N LYS A 342 -15.92 3.19 -45.47
CA LYS A 342 -14.74 3.83 -44.90
C LYS A 342 -14.73 3.76 -43.38
N ILE A 343 -15.87 3.97 -42.72
CA ILE A 343 -16.01 3.84 -41.26
C ILE A 343 -15.78 2.38 -40.84
N PHE A 344 -16.48 1.43 -41.46
CA PHE A 344 -16.42 0.00 -41.11
C PHE A 344 -15.13 -0.69 -41.56
N SER A 345 -14.35 -0.08 -42.45
CA SER A 345 -13.03 -0.58 -42.85
C SER A 345 -11.97 -0.45 -41.75
N ARG A 346 -12.19 0.42 -40.76
CA ARG A 346 -11.29 0.61 -39.61
C ARG A 346 -11.33 -0.60 -38.68
N ASP A 347 -10.22 -0.86 -38.01
CA ASP A 347 -10.08 -1.99 -37.06
C ASP A 347 -11.02 -1.87 -35.86
N LYS A 348 -11.30 -0.64 -35.40
CA LYS A 348 -12.18 -0.38 -34.24
C LYS A 348 -13.28 0.59 -34.66
N VAL A 349 -14.53 0.14 -34.48
CA VAL A 349 -15.73 0.95 -34.75
C VAL A 349 -16.51 1.08 -33.46
N TYR A 350 -16.83 2.32 -33.09
CA TYR A 350 -17.62 2.63 -31.90
C TYR A 350 -19.03 3.00 -32.33
N VAL A 351 -20.02 2.33 -31.75
CA VAL A 351 -21.44 2.55 -32.02
C VAL A 351 -22.04 3.27 -30.81
N LYS A 352 -22.88 4.26 -31.05
CA LYS A 352 -23.60 4.98 -29.99
C LYS A 352 -24.58 4.02 -29.32
N ASN A 353 -24.61 4.00 -28.00
CA ASN A 353 -25.57 3.18 -27.28
C ASN A 353 -26.95 3.83 -27.40
N ASP A 354 -27.94 3.09 -27.90
CA ASP A 354 -29.34 3.49 -27.88
C ASP A 354 -29.88 3.27 -26.46
N SER A 355 -29.69 4.24 -25.57
CA SER A 355 -30.22 4.24 -24.20
C SER A 355 -30.74 5.62 -23.82
#